data_AF-A0A329MXM9-F1
#
_entry.id   AF-A0A329MXM9-F1
#
_cell.length_a   1.000
_cell.length_b   1.000
_cell.length_c   1.000
_cell.angle_alpha   90.00
_cell.angle_beta   90.00
_cell.angle_gamma   90.00
#
_symmetry.space_group_name_H-M   'P 1'
#
loop_
_entity.id
_entity.type
_entity.pdbx_description
1 polymer ?
#
loop_
_entity_poly.entity_id
_entity_poly.type
_entity_poly.pdbx_seq_one_letter_code
_entity_poly.pdbx_strand_id
1 'polypeptide(L)'
;MRKNQTLGEFIIEKQTEFQYSSGELSKLINAIRLAAKVVNHEVNKAGLVDITGSYGDTNIQGEEQQKLDVLAHEKFIQTLTNREIVCGIASEEEESFISINSLDNRHQNKYVVLIDPLDGSSNIDVNVSVGTIFSIYRRITPIGTPVTLEDFLQPGKNQVAAGYVVYGTSTMLVYTTGHGVNGFTLNPAIGTFYLSHPNMQYTETGKIYSVNEGNYIHFPQGVKDYIKYCQQEEDDRPYTSRYIGSLVSDFHRNMIKGGIYLYPESSKAPNGKLRLLYECNPMAFIAEQAGGSASDGFRRILDLQPSALHQRTPFFCGSRKMVATLEAFMHKSPI
;
A
#
# COMPACT_ATOMS: atom_id res chain seq x y z
N MET A 1 1.78 18.91 20.90
CA MET A 1 1.03 17.75 20.36
C MET A 1 -0.06 17.38 21.37
N ARG A 2 -1.34 17.37 20.97
CA ARG A 2 -2.43 16.96 21.88
C ARG A 2 -2.29 15.46 22.16
N LYS A 3 -2.02 15.08 23.42
CA LYS A 3 -2.13 13.69 23.87
C LYS A 3 -3.57 13.23 23.57
N ASN A 4 -3.71 12.08 22.90
CA ASN A 4 -4.99 11.39 22.63
C ASN A 4 -5.91 12.00 21.55
N GLN A 5 -5.36 12.65 20.52
CA GLN A 5 -6.18 13.01 19.35
C GLN A 5 -6.60 11.76 18.56
N THR A 6 -7.91 11.62 18.29
CA THR A 6 -8.45 10.52 17.47
C THR A 6 -8.29 10.81 15.97
N LEU A 7 -8.35 9.76 15.15
CA LEU A 7 -8.36 9.90 13.68
C LEU A 7 -9.52 10.80 13.19
N GLY A 8 -10.69 10.71 13.83
CA GLY A 8 -11.84 11.55 13.47
C GLY A 8 -11.58 13.03 13.75
N GLU A 9 -11.07 13.36 14.94
CA GLU A 9 -10.69 14.73 15.29
C GLU A 9 -9.58 15.27 14.39
N PHE A 10 -8.60 14.43 14.04
CA PHE A 10 -7.53 14.81 13.13
C PHE A 10 -8.06 15.18 11.74
N ILE A 11 -8.95 14.37 11.16
CA ILE A 11 -9.57 14.68 9.85
C ILE A 11 -10.38 15.98 9.92
N ILE A 12 -11.06 16.23 11.05
CA ILE A 12 -11.81 17.48 11.28
C ILE A 12 -10.89 18.70 11.45
N GLU A 13 -9.69 18.52 12.00
CA GLU A 13 -8.71 19.60 12.11
C GLU A 13 -8.04 19.89 10.75
N LYS A 14 -7.77 18.84 9.96
CA LYS A 14 -7.06 18.92 8.68
C LYS A 14 -7.97 19.10 7.46
N GLN A 15 -9.18 19.61 7.66
CA GLN A 15 -10.19 19.73 6.61
C GLN A 15 -9.74 20.55 5.40
N THR A 16 -8.90 21.56 5.60
CA THR A 16 -8.38 22.42 4.53
C THR A 16 -7.25 21.78 3.71
N GLU A 17 -6.67 20.67 4.18
CA GLU A 17 -5.58 19.95 3.50
C GLU A 17 -6.13 18.93 2.50
N PHE A 18 -7.41 18.59 2.54
CA PHE A 18 -8.02 17.82 1.47
C PHE A 18 -8.54 18.78 0.40
N GLN A 19 -8.05 18.66 -0.83
CA GLN A 19 -8.38 19.57 -1.93
C GLN A 19 -9.90 19.69 -2.20
N TYR A 20 -10.67 18.69 -1.79
CA TYR A 20 -12.13 18.64 -1.97
C TYR A 20 -12.86 18.85 -0.64
N SER A 21 -14.06 18.30 -0.47
CA SER A 21 -14.81 18.56 0.76
C SER A 21 -14.38 17.63 1.90
N SER A 22 -14.29 18.19 3.11
CA SER A 22 -13.94 17.47 4.33
C SER A 22 -14.87 16.30 4.67
N GLY A 23 -16.15 16.44 4.32
CA GLY A 23 -17.15 15.38 4.50
C GLY A 23 -16.87 14.15 3.63
N GLU A 24 -16.28 14.32 2.45
CA GLU A 24 -15.96 13.22 1.53
C GLU A 24 -14.79 12.38 2.05
N LEU A 25 -13.67 13.03 2.46
CA LEU A 25 -12.53 12.32 3.05
C LEU A 25 -12.95 11.57 4.33
N SER A 26 -13.74 12.22 5.18
CA SER A 26 -14.26 11.62 6.41
C SER A 26 -15.04 10.34 6.10
N LYS A 27 -15.91 10.33 5.08
CA LYS A 27 -16.67 9.14 4.68
C LYS A 27 -15.76 8.00 4.21
N LEU A 28 -14.79 8.31 3.33
CA LEU A 28 -13.83 7.35 2.79
C LEU A 28 -13.00 6.67 3.87
N ILE A 29 -12.31 7.46 4.71
CA ILE A 29 -11.46 6.93 5.77
C ILE A 29 -12.28 6.21 6.85
N ASN A 30 -13.54 6.63 7.09
CA ASN A 30 -14.42 5.90 8.02
C ASN A 30 -14.85 4.53 7.50
N ALA A 31 -14.98 4.31 6.19
CA ALA A 31 -15.17 2.96 5.63
C ALA A 31 -13.94 2.10 5.88
N ILE A 32 -12.77 2.59 5.46
CA ILE A 32 -11.49 1.88 5.59
C ILE A 32 -11.22 1.52 7.06
N ARG A 33 -11.38 2.49 7.97
CA ARG A 33 -11.24 2.26 9.41
C ARG A 33 -12.17 1.17 9.94
N LEU A 34 -13.41 1.12 9.46
CA LEU A 34 -14.38 0.13 9.91
C LEU A 34 -13.98 -1.27 9.44
N ALA A 35 -13.71 -1.45 8.15
CA ALA A 35 -13.26 -2.73 7.60
C ALA A 35 -11.94 -3.18 8.27
N ALA A 36 -10.96 -2.28 8.40
CA ALA A 36 -9.70 -2.58 9.07
C ALA A 36 -9.87 -3.09 10.50
N LYS A 37 -10.84 -2.58 11.27
CA LYS A 37 -11.14 -3.11 12.61
C LYS A 37 -11.71 -4.52 12.58
N VAL A 38 -12.57 -4.82 11.60
CA VAL A 38 -13.15 -6.14 11.43
C VAL A 38 -12.06 -7.13 11.00
N VAL A 39 -11.27 -6.79 9.98
CA VAL A 39 -10.13 -7.61 9.54
C VAL A 39 -9.15 -7.84 10.67
N ASN A 40 -8.77 -6.79 11.41
CA ASN A 40 -7.91 -6.93 12.59
C ASN A 40 -8.48 -7.87 13.65
N HIS A 41 -9.81 -7.83 13.88
CA HIS A 41 -10.45 -8.71 14.84
C HIS A 41 -10.28 -10.18 14.42
N GLU A 42 -10.44 -10.48 13.13
CA GLU A 42 -10.28 -11.83 12.60
C GLU A 42 -8.81 -12.27 12.54
N VAL A 43 -7.89 -11.43 12.05
CA VAL A 43 -6.43 -11.69 12.07
C VAL A 43 -5.95 -12.10 13.47
N ASN A 44 -6.38 -11.39 14.52
CA ASN A 44 -5.96 -11.69 15.90
C ASN A 44 -6.55 -12.99 16.48
N LYS A 45 -7.51 -13.61 15.79
CA LYS A 45 -8.13 -14.88 16.16
C LYS A 45 -7.83 -15.99 15.14
N ALA A 46 -6.95 -15.78 14.17
CA ALA A 46 -6.69 -16.70 13.07
C ALA A 46 -6.42 -18.15 13.54
N GLY A 47 -5.68 -18.35 14.63
CA GLY A 47 -5.44 -19.70 15.19
C GLY A 47 -6.59 -20.31 16.01
N LEU A 48 -7.68 -19.58 16.23
CA LEU A 48 -8.83 -20.00 17.06
C LEU A 48 -10.12 -20.20 16.25
N VAL A 49 -10.14 -19.75 14.99
CA VAL A 49 -11.32 -19.78 14.12
C VAL A 49 -10.92 -20.30 12.74
N ASP A 50 -11.83 -20.95 12.03
CA ASP A 50 -11.55 -21.59 10.73
C ASP A 50 -11.49 -20.57 9.57
N ILE A 51 -10.52 -19.65 9.66
CA ILE A 51 -10.28 -18.56 8.69
C ILE A 51 -8.86 -18.59 8.11
N THR A 52 -8.06 -19.59 8.48
CA THR A 52 -6.71 -19.84 7.96
C THR A 52 -6.71 -20.98 6.95
N GLY A 53 -5.69 -21.01 6.11
CA GLY A 53 -5.55 -21.99 5.05
C GLY A 53 -6.36 -21.68 3.78
N SER A 54 -6.09 -22.51 2.78
CA SER A 54 -6.62 -22.39 1.42
C SER A 54 -8.14 -22.35 1.40
N TYR A 55 -8.69 -21.40 0.64
CA TYR A 55 -10.10 -21.37 0.28
C TYR A 55 -10.43 -22.44 -0.78
N GLY A 56 -9.42 -23.06 -1.39
CA GLY A 56 -9.57 -24.07 -2.44
C GLY A 56 -9.80 -23.49 -3.83
N ASP A 57 -9.64 -22.17 -4.00
CA ASP A 57 -9.72 -21.47 -5.29
C ASP A 57 -8.39 -20.79 -5.61
N THR A 58 -8.13 -20.62 -6.91
CA THR A 58 -6.97 -19.86 -7.40
C THR A 58 -7.45 -18.48 -7.82
N ASN A 59 -6.90 -17.42 -7.24
CA ASN A 59 -7.30 -16.08 -7.63
C ASN A 59 -6.85 -15.77 -9.07
N ILE A 60 -7.33 -14.66 -9.62
CA ILE A 60 -7.02 -14.21 -10.99
C ILE A 60 -5.52 -13.93 -11.23
N GLN A 61 -4.72 -13.92 -10.17
CA GLN A 61 -3.26 -13.76 -10.22
C GLN A 61 -2.51 -15.09 -10.30
N GLY A 62 -3.20 -16.23 -10.27
CA GLY A 62 -2.61 -17.56 -10.20
C GLY A 62 -2.06 -17.92 -8.82
N GLU A 63 -2.49 -17.21 -7.76
CA GLU A 63 -2.07 -17.43 -6.38
C GLU A 63 -3.19 -18.17 -5.61
N GLU A 64 -2.81 -19.03 -4.68
CA GLU A 64 -3.76 -19.79 -3.85
C GLU A 64 -4.42 -18.85 -2.84
N GLN A 65 -5.73 -18.63 -2.98
CA GLN A 65 -6.46 -17.66 -2.18
C GLN A 65 -6.71 -18.21 -0.77
N GLN A 66 -6.42 -17.40 0.27
CA GLN A 66 -6.68 -17.78 1.65
C GLN A 66 -8.09 -17.34 2.07
N LYS A 67 -8.71 -18.05 3.02
CA LYS A 67 -10.04 -17.69 3.55
C LYS A 67 -10.10 -16.24 4.07
N LEU A 68 -9.00 -15.76 4.66
CA LEU A 68 -8.91 -14.41 5.20
C LEU A 68 -8.84 -13.34 4.10
N ASP A 69 -8.30 -13.66 2.92
CA ASP A 69 -8.28 -12.77 1.75
C ASP A 69 -9.72 -12.47 1.32
N VAL A 70 -10.53 -13.52 1.17
CA VAL A 70 -11.96 -13.42 0.82
C VAL A 70 -12.71 -12.58 1.85
N LEU A 71 -12.49 -12.84 3.15
CA LEU A 71 -13.13 -12.08 4.22
C LEU A 71 -12.74 -10.60 4.17
N ALA A 72 -11.45 -10.31 4.02
CA ALA A 72 -10.97 -8.94 3.95
C ALA A 72 -11.57 -8.21 2.74
N HIS A 73 -11.52 -8.84 1.56
CA HIS A 73 -12.11 -8.34 0.32
C HIS A 73 -13.59 -7.99 0.52
N GLU A 74 -14.42 -8.94 0.93
CA GLU A 74 -15.85 -8.72 1.14
C GLU A 74 -16.14 -7.56 2.11
N LYS A 75 -15.38 -7.46 3.21
CA LYS A 75 -15.58 -6.39 4.20
C LYS A 75 -15.18 -5.02 3.66
N PHE A 76 -14.10 -4.91 2.90
CA PHE A 76 -13.74 -3.65 2.28
C PHE A 76 -14.77 -3.23 1.22
N ILE A 77 -15.17 -4.14 0.31
CA ILE A 77 -16.19 -3.84 -0.70
C ILE A 77 -17.50 -3.40 -0.04
N GLN A 78 -17.99 -4.15 0.94
CA GLN A 78 -19.21 -3.83 1.67
C GLN A 78 -19.15 -2.45 2.34
N THR A 79 -18.09 -2.18 3.10
CA THR A 79 -17.99 -0.92 3.85
C THR A 79 -17.80 0.29 2.95
N LEU A 80 -17.04 0.18 1.85
CA LEU A 80 -16.83 1.26 0.88
C LEU A 80 -18.11 1.58 0.12
N THR A 81 -18.85 0.56 -0.31
CA THR A 81 -20.14 0.71 -1.01
C THR A 81 -21.15 1.45 -0.15
N ASN A 82 -21.25 1.09 1.13
CA ASN A 82 -22.20 1.67 2.08
C ASN A 82 -21.93 3.14 2.47
N ARG A 83 -20.86 3.79 1.96
CA ARG A 83 -20.56 5.21 2.26
C ARG A 83 -21.08 6.20 1.24
N GLU A 84 -21.65 5.73 0.13
CA GLU A 84 -22.26 6.59 -0.89
C GLU A 84 -21.33 7.73 -1.35
N ILE A 85 -20.09 7.35 -1.63
CA ILE A 85 -19.07 8.30 -2.08
C ILE A 85 -18.13 7.71 -3.13
N VAL A 86 -18.01 6.38 -3.13
CA VAL A 86 -17.22 5.60 -4.08
C VAL A 86 -18.10 5.21 -5.27
N CYS A 87 -17.67 5.49 -6.49
CA CYS A 87 -18.34 5.11 -7.74
C CYS A 87 -17.75 3.86 -8.39
N GLY A 88 -16.60 3.37 -7.90
CA GLY A 88 -16.12 2.05 -8.25
C GLY A 88 -14.87 1.63 -7.49
N ILE A 89 -14.64 0.32 -7.46
CA ILE A 89 -13.54 -0.29 -6.71
C ILE A 89 -12.78 -1.24 -7.63
N ALA A 90 -11.45 -1.19 -7.63
CA ALA A 90 -10.61 -2.25 -8.18
C ALA A 90 -9.90 -2.95 -7.01
N SER A 91 -9.96 -4.27 -6.96
CA SER A 91 -9.35 -5.09 -5.91
C SER A 91 -8.30 -6.01 -6.52
N GLU A 92 -7.29 -6.40 -5.75
CA GLU A 92 -6.41 -7.51 -6.14
C GLU A 92 -7.18 -8.81 -6.39
N GLU A 93 -8.27 -9.00 -5.63
CA GLU A 93 -9.09 -10.22 -5.63
C GLU A 93 -10.17 -10.26 -6.71
N GLU A 94 -10.23 -9.26 -7.61
CA GLU A 94 -11.25 -9.16 -8.66
C GLU A 94 -10.60 -9.08 -10.05
N GLU A 95 -11.19 -9.74 -11.05
CA GLU A 95 -10.70 -9.67 -12.44
C GLU A 95 -10.92 -8.29 -13.10
N SER A 96 -11.99 -7.62 -12.69
CA SER A 96 -12.42 -6.35 -13.23
C SER A 96 -12.85 -5.42 -12.10
N PHE A 97 -13.03 -4.15 -12.42
CA PHE A 97 -13.52 -3.19 -11.43
C PHE A 97 -15.01 -3.42 -11.12
N ILE A 98 -15.37 -3.18 -9.86
CA ILE A 98 -16.75 -3.16 -9.37
C ILE A 98 -17.30 -1.76 -9.59
N SER A 99 -18.34 -1.63 -10.41
CA SER A 99 -19.05 -0.36 -10.61
C SER A 99 -20.10 -0.15 -9.50
N ILE A 100 -20.11 1.03 -8.88
CA ILE A 100 -21.01 1.38 -7.79
C ILE A 100 -21.85 2.58 -8.20
N ASN A 101 -23.17 2.43 -8.15
CA ASN A 101 -24.09 3.54 -8.38
C ASN A 101 -24.33 4.32 -7.08
N SER A 102 -24.70 5.60 -7.19
CA SER A 102 -25.25 6.35 -6.06
C SER A 102 -26.66 5.87 -5.74
N LEU A 103 -27.15 6.11 -4.51
CA LEU A 103 -28.48 5.65 -4.07
C LEU A 103 -29.62 6.14 -4.96
N ASP A 104 -29.48 7.34 -5.53
CA ASP A 104 -30.46 7.94 -6.44
C ASP A 104 -30.40 7.36 -7.86
N ASN A 105 -29.52 6.38 -8.10
CA ASN A 105 -29.22 5.76 -9.40
C ASN A 105 -28.73 6.74 -10.47
N ARG A 106 -28.18 7.89 -10.08
CA ARG A 106 -27.69 8.94 -11.00
C ARG A 106 -26.18 9.08 -11.04
N HIS A 107 -25.43 8.06 -10.61
CA HIS A 107 -23.96 8.03 -10.63
C HIS A 107 -23.28 9.30 -10.09
N GLN A 108 -23.74 9.79 -8.93
CA GLN A 108 -23.28 11.03 -8.33
C GLN A 108 -21.99 10.89 -7.51
N ASN A 109 -21.58 9.64 -7.23
CA ASN A 109 -20.35 9.35 -6.50
C ASN A 109 -19.11 9.75 -7.32
N LYS A 110 -18.04 10.16 -6.62
CA LYS A 110 -16.94 10.93 -7.23
C LYS A 110 -15.56 10.27 -7.14
N TYR A 111 -15.43 9.21 -6.34
CA TYR A 111 -14.14 8.60 -6.05
C TYR A 111 -14.08 7.15 -6.51
N VAL A 112 -12.94 6.74 -7.02
CA VAL A 112 -12.62 5.33 -7.20
C VAL A 112 -11.57 4.92 -6.18
N VAL A 113 -11.66 3.68 -5.71
CA VAL A 113 -10.74 3.12 -4.73
C VAL A 113 -10.06 1.89 -5.34
N LEU A 114 -8.75 1.81 -5.24
CA LEU A 114 -7.97 0.65 -5.63
C LEU A 114 -7.37 0.06 -4.36
N ILE A 115 -7.53 -1.24 -4.14
CA ILE A 115 -7.24 -1.84 -2.85
C ILE A 115 -6.56 -3.20 -3.00
N ASP A 116 -5.53 -3.41 -2.21
CA ASP A 116 -5.08 -4.75 -1.81
C ASP A 116 -5.68 -5.00 -0.42
N PRO A 117 -6.72 -5.85 -0.32
CA PRO A 117 -7.43 -6.06 0.93
C PRO A 117 -6.55 -6.73 2.00
N LEU A 118 -5.58 -7.56 1.59
CA LEU A 118 -4.73 -8.32 2.51
C LEU A 118 -3.32 -8.61 1.95
N ASP A 119 -2.43 -7.61 2.04
CA ASP A 119 -1.01 -7.73 1.70
C ASP A 119 -0.30 -8.77 2.58
N GLY A 120 0.52 -9.59 1.93
CA GLY A 120 1.35 -10.58 2.60
C GLY A 120 0.55 -11.80 3.06
N SER A 121 -0.52 -12.17 2.36
CA SER A 121 -1.37 -13.32 2.68
C SER A 121 -0.61 -14.63 2.95
N SER A 122 0.54 -14.85 2.29
CA SER A 122 1.44 -15.98 2.58
C SER A 122 1.95 -16.06 4.02
N ASN A 123 1.81 -14.99 4.80
CA ASN A 123 2.27 -14.85 6.18
C ASN A 123 1.17 -15.12 7.22
N ILE A 124 -0.09 -15.31 6.79
CA ILE A 124 -1.24 -15.47 7.69
C ILE A 124 -1.04 -16.69 8.60
N ASP A 125 -0.78 -17.85 8.01
CA ASP A 125 -0.70 -19.13 8.73
C ASP A 125 0.50 -19.23 9.68
N VAL A 126 1.50 -18.35 9.50
CA VAL A 126 2.72 -18.32 10.31
C VAL A 126 2.75 -17.17 11.31
N ASN A 127 1.62 -16.48 11.50
CA ASN A 127 1.44 -15.40 12.49
C ASN A 127 2.48 -14.26 12.32
N VAL A 128 2.84 -13.99 11.07
CA VAL A 128 3.69 -12.85 10.69
C VAL A 128 2.79 -11.67 10.29
N SER A 129 3.34 -10.45 10.37
CA SER A 129 2.57 -9.24 10.08
C SER A 129 2.09 -9.19 8.64
N VAL A 130 0.83 -8.81 8.47
CA VAL A 130 0.12 -8.61 7.20
C VAL A 130 -0.46 -7.20 7.15
N GLY A 131 -1.03 -6.78 6.02
CA GLY A 131 -1.57 -5.43 5.90
C GLY A 131 -2.73 -5.29 4.93
N THR A 132 -3.23 -4.07 4.78
CA THR A 132 -4.16 -3.66 3.71
C THR A 132 -3.57 -2.44 3.07
N ILE A 133 -3.65 -2.30 1.75
CA ILE A 133 -3.17 -1.12 1.02
C ILE A 133 -4.34 -0.51 0.27
N PHE A 134 -4.46 0.82 0.28
CA PHE A 134 -5.50 1.51 -0.47
C PHE A 134 -4.97 2.75 -1.18
N SER A 135 -5.51 2.98 -2.36
CA SER A 135 -5.27 4.13 -3.22
C SER A 135 -6.61 4.75 -3.61
N ILE A 136 -6.72 6.08 -3.51
CA ILE A 136 -7.96 6.79 -3.77
C ILE A 136 -7.70 7.82 -4.87
N TYR A 137 -8.54 7.80 -5.90
CA TYR A 137 -8.56 8.79 -6.97
C TYR A 137 -9.93 9.42 -7.06
N ARG A 138 -9.97 10.60 -7.68
CA ARG A 138 -11.21 11.16 -8.20
C ARG A 138 -11.46 10.58 -9.58
N ARG A 139 -12.71 10.27 -9.90
CA ARG A 139 -13.10 9.84 -11.25
C ARG A 139 -12.77 10.92 -12.28
N ILE A 140 -12.42 10.51 -13.48
CA ILE A 140 -12.21 11.39 -14.64
C ILE A 140 -13.46 11.45 -15.52
N THR A 141 -14.25 10.37 -15.54
CA THR A 141 -15.53 10.33 -16.25
C THR A 141 -16.52 11.33 -15.62
N PRO A 142 -17.39 11.96 -16.43
CA PRO A 142 -18.33 12.96 -15.93
C PRO A 142 -19.24 12.43 -14.80
N ILE A 143 -19.47 13.25 -13.78
CA ILE A 143 -20.49 12.95 -12.76
C ILE A 143 -21.85 12.82 -13.45
N GLY A 144 -22.62 11.79 -13.12
CA GLY A 144 -23.86 11.46 -13.83
C GLY A 144 -23.74 10.25 -14.76
N THR A 145 -22.53 9.78 -15.09
CA THR A 145 -22.33 8.60 -15.93
C THR A 145 -21.78 7.42 -15.11
N PRO A 146 -21.90 6.18 -15.59
CA PRO A 146 -21.13 5.06 -15.04
C PRO A 146 -19.62 5.32 -15.10
N VAL A 147 -18.86 4.70 -14.20
CA VAL A 147 -17.40 4.66 -14.28
C VAL A 147 -16.94 3.75 -15.41
N THR A 148 -15.77 4.04 -15.96
CA THR A 148 -15.10 3.20 -16.97
C THR A 148 -13.73 2.77 -16.46
N LEU A 149 -13.09 1.87 -17.19
CA LEU A 149 -11.73 1.42 -16.88
C LEU A 149 -10.74 2.59 -16.78
N GLU A 150 -10.92 3.66 -17.57
CA GLU A 150 -10.04 4.82 -17.57
C GLU A 150 -10.03 5.57 -16.23
N ASP A 151 -11.11 5.47 -15.44
CA ASP A 151 -11.13 6.03 -14.07
C ASP A 151 -10.10 5.37 -13.15
N PHE A 152 -9.72 4.12 -13.43
CA PHE A 152 -8.76 3.35 -12.63
C PHE A 152 -7.34 3.38 -13.21
N LEU A 153 -7.19 3.59 -14.52
CA LEU A 153 -5.90 3.63 -15.22
C LEU A 153 -5.25 5.03 -15.17
N GLN A 154 -5.27 5.66 -14.00
CA GLN A 154 -4.65 6.97 -13.77
C GLN A 154 -3.21 6.81 -13.25
N PRO A 155 -2.26 7.69 -13.64
CA PRO A 155 -0.92 7.67 -13.09
C PRO A 155 -0.94 7.99 -11.59
N GLY A 156 -0.03 7.39 -10.83
CA GLY A 156 0.02 7.47 -9.36
C GLY A 156 0.03 8.90 -8.79
N LYS A 157 0.57 9.87 -9.52
CA LYS A 157 0.58 11.29 -9.10
C LYS A 157 -0.81 11.92 -8.99
N ASN A 158 -1.85 11.30 -9.56
CA ASN A 158 -3.23 11.77 -9.49
C ASN A 158 -3.98 11.27 -8.24
N GLN A 159 -3.34 10.49 -7.37
CA GLN A 159 -3.93 10.05 -6.11
C GLN A 159 -4.30 11.26 -5.25
N VAL A 160 -5.50 11.23 -4.69
CA VAL A 160 -6.00 12.26 -3.77
C VAL A 160 -5.78 11.87 -2.31
N ALA A 161 -5.64 10.57 -2.07
CA ALA A 161 -5.23 10.00 -0.80
C ALA A 161 -4.69 8.58 -1.03
N ALA A 162 -3.76 8.15 -0.18
CA ALA A 162 -3.29 6.76 -0.15
C ALA A 162 -2.92 6.40 1.29
N GLY A 163 -2.94 5.12 1.59
CA GLY A 163 -2.56 4.62 2.90
C GLY A 163 -2.45 3.12 2.96
N TYR A 164 -2.08 2.65 4.13
CA TYR A 164 -2.09 1.25 4.48
C TYR A 164 -2.54 1.04 5.92
N VAL A 165 -2.95 -0.18 6.22
CA VAL A 165 -3.11 -0.68 7.57
C VAL A 165 -2.10 -1.79 7.77
N VAL A 166 -1.35 -1.75 8.86
CA VAL A 166 -0.47 -2.86 9.27
C VAL A 166 -1.11 -3.59 10.45
N TYR A 167 -1.30 -4.90 10.30
CA TYR A 167 -1.78 -5.82 11.33
C TYR A 167 -0.56 -6.54 11.93
N GLY A 168 0.18 -5.82 12.77
CA GLY A 168 1.36 -6.34 13.45
C GLY A 168 1.13 -6.56 14.94
N THR A 169 2.18 -6.37 15.74
CA THR A 169 2.08 -6.39 17.21
C THR A 169 1.06 -5.38 17.76
N SER A 170 0.84 -4.31 17.02
CA SER A 170 -0.32 -3.42 17.17
C SER A 170 -0.85 -3.08 15.78
N THR A 171 -2.13 -2.72 15.70
CA THR A 171 -2.74 -2.29 14.44
C THR A 171 -2.50 -0.81 14.23
N MET A 172 -1.92 -0.44 13.09
CA MET A 172 -1.75 0.96 12.71
C MET A 172 -2.35 1.25 11.35
N LEU A 173 -3.05 2.38 11.24
CA LEU A 173 -3.47 2.97 9.97
C LEU A 173 -2.54 4.14 9.68
N VAL A 174 -1.90 4.14 8.52
CA VAL A 174 -1.01 5.21 8.05
C VAL A 174 -1.54 5.72 6.72
N TYR A 175 -1.68 7.04 6.58
CA TYR A 175 -2.17 7.62 5.32
C TYR A 175 -1.62 9.01 5.04
N THR A 176 -1.80 9.45 3.79
CA THR A 176 -1.53 10.80 3.30
C THR A 176 -2.66 11.28 2.38
N THR A 177 -2.83 12.60 2.29
CA THR A 177 -3.67 13.30 1.31
C THR A 177 -2.84 14.27 0.45
N GLY A 178 -1.52 14.11 0.41
CA GLY A 178 -0.60 15.07 -0.25
C GLY A 178 -0.04 16.16 0.67
N HIS A 179 -0.36 16.11 1.97
CA HIS A 179 0.12 17.05 3.00
C HIS A 179 0.83 16.33 4.14
N GLY A 180 1.82 15.50 3.80
CA GLY A 180 2.59 14.71 4.76
C GLY A 180 1.90 13.40 5.16
N VAL A 181 2.58 12.60 5.98
CA VAL A 181 2.15 11.24 6.36
C VAL A 181 1.88 11.18 7.85
N ASN A 182 0.77 10.56 8.25
CA ASN A 182 0.40 10.42 9.66
C ASN A 182 -0.03 8.99 9.98
N GLY A 183 0.47 8.47 11.11
CA GLY A 183 0.17 7.14 11.62
C GLY A 183 -0.68 7.17 12.88
N PHE A 184 -1.67 6.27 12.93
CA PHE A 184 -2.64 6.15 13.99
C PHE A 184 -2.64 4.72 14.51
N THR A 185 -2.58 4.53 15.83
CA THR A 185 -2.62 3.21 16.46
C THR A 185 -4.02 2.92 16.99
N LEU A 186 -4.53 1.72 16.72
CA LEU A 186 -5.81 1.25 17.26
C LEU A 186 -5.68 0.99 18.76
N ASN A 187 -6.57 1.59 19.54
CA ASN A 187 -6.86 1.13 20.89
C ASN A 187 -7.96 0.07 20.82
N PRO A 188 -7.66 -1.23 21.05
CA PRO A 188 -8.64 -2.30 20.89
C PRO A 188 -9.75 -2.25 21.93
N ALA A 189 -9.50 -1.75 23.14
CA ALA A 189 -10.51 -1.66 24.20
C ALA A 189 -11.62 -0.65 23.87
N ILE A 190 -11.28 0.42 23.15
CA ILE A 190 -12.22 1.49 22.77
C ILE A 190 -12.67 1.35 21.29
N GLY A 191 -11.93 0.59 20.48
CA GLY A 191 -12.20 0.42 19.05
C GLY A 191 -11.97 1.71 18.23
N THR A 192 -11.01 2.55 18.66
CA THR A 192 -10.71 3.86 18.07
C THR A 192 -9.21 4.01 17.78
N PHE A 193 -8.88 4.61 16.63
CA PHE A 193 -7.52 4.94 16.22
C PHE A 193 -7.11 6.31 16.77
N TYR A 194 -5.94 6.36 17.39
CA TYR A 194 -5.35 7.58 17.97
C TYR A 194 -4.07 7.95 17.23
N LEU A 195 -3.86 9.24 17.01
CA LEU A 195 -2.64 9.77 16.41
C LEU A 195 -1.45 9.41 17.30
N SER A 196 -0.59 8.53 16.80
CA SER A 196 0.59 8.05 17.51
C SER A 196 1.89 8.48 16.83
N HIS A 197 1.85 8.71 15.50
CA HIS A 197 3.01 9.06 14.70
C HIS A 197 2.67 10.24 13.77
N PRO A 198 2.69 11.50 14.27
CA PRO A 198 2.45 12.67 13.43
C PRO A 198 3.64 12.94 12.52
N ASN A 199 3.37 13.41 11.30
CA ASN A 199 4.39 13.83 10.33
C ASN A 199 5.55 12.82 10.21
N MET A 200 5.22 11.59 9.85
CA MET A 200 6.20 10.54 9.59
C MET A 200 7.10 10.94 8.41
N GLN A 201 8.41 10.79 8.59
CA GLN A 201 9.41 11.15 7.59
C GLN A 201 10.47 10.05 7.54
N TYR A 202 10.90 9.70 6.33
CA TYR A 202 12.12 8.91 6.13
C TYR A 202 13.34 9.72 6.57
N THR A 203 14.36 9.03 7.04
CA THR A 203 15.72 9.57 7.05
C THR A 203 16.25 9.62 5.61
N GLU A 204 17.08 10.61 5.27
CA GLU A 204 17.64 10.75 3.91
C GLU A 204 18.40 9.51 3.44
N THR A 205 19.08 8.83 4.37
CA THR A 205 19.74 7.55 4.19
C THR A 205 19.37 6.60 5.33
N GLY A 206 19.59 5.30 5.16
CA GLY A 206 19.33 4.27 6.15
C GLY A 206 20.42 3.21 6.16
N LYS A 207 20.29 2.25 7.08
CA LYS A 207 21.24 1.12 7.20
C LYS A 207 20.55 -0.24 7.06
N ILE A 208 19.37 -0.27 6.42
CA ILE A 208 18.56 -1.48 6.23
C ILE A 208 18.28 -1.65 4.73
N TYR A 209 18.51 -2.85 4.22
CA TYR A 209 18.04 -3.25 2.89
C TYR A 209 17.12 -4.47 3.01
N SER A 210 16.06 -4.47 2.21
CA SER A 210 14.98 -5.45 2.30
C SER A 210 14.70 -6.05 0.94
N VAL A 211 15.10 -7.31 0.76
CA VAL A 211 14.96 -8.04 -0.50
C VAL A 211 14.93 -9.54 -0.22
N ASN A 212 14.19 -10.30 -1.02
CA ASN A 212 14.26 -11.75 -1.02
C ASN A 212 15.53 -12.23 -1.76
N GLU A 213 16.66 -12.33 -1.05
CA GLU A 213 17.93 -12.81 -1.62
C GLU A 213 17.88 -14.25 -2.14
N GLY A 214 16.84 -15.04 -1.82
CA GLY A 214 16.61 -16.35 -2.44
C GLY A 214 16.46 -16.29 -3.97
N ASN A 215 16.11 -15.11 -4.51
CA ASN A 215 16.03 -14.86 -5.95
C ASN A 215 17.31 -14.25 -6.55
N TYR A 216 18.42 -14.16 -5.80
CA TYR A 216 19.63 -13.42 -6.19
C TYR A 216 20.11 -13.74 -7.62
N ILE A 217 20.17 -15.02 -8.00
CA ILE A 217 20.65 -15.43 -9.33
C ILE A 217 19.78 -14.89 -10.47
N HIS A 218 18.50 -14.63 -10.21
CA HIS A 218 17.51 -14.20 -11.19
C HIS A 218 17.41 -12.67 -11.31
N PHE A 219 18.06 -11.92 -10.43
CA PHE A 219 18.01 -10.46 -10.45
C PHE A 219 18.86 -9.83 -11.56
N PRO A 220 18.51 -8.62 -12.01
CA PRO A 220 19.37 -7.79 -12.85
C PRO A 220 20.74 -7.56 -12.21
N GLN A 221 21.75 -7.34 -13.03
CA GLN A 221 23.13 -7.15 -12.54
C GLN A 221 23.25 -5.94 -11.62
N GLY A 222 22.58 -4.83 -11.92
CA GLY A 222 22.57 -3.64 -11.05
C GLY A 222 22.05 -3.93 -9.63
N VAL A 223 21.02 -4.78 -9.49
CA VAL A 223 20.51 -5.19 -8.17
C VAL A 223 21.50 -6.10 -7.46
N LYS A 224 22.12 -7.05 -8.17
CA LYS A 224 23.15 -7.94 -7.61
C LYS A 224 24.32 -7.11 -7.06
N ASP A 225 24.77 -6.13 -7.83
CA ASP A 225 25.86 -5.24 -7.45
C ASP A 225 25.48 -4.35 -6.28
N TYR A 226 24.24 -3.84 -6.23
CA TYR A 226 23.75 -3.09 -5.08
C TYR A 226 23.67 -3.94 -3.80
N ILE A 227 23.24 -5.20 -3.90
CA ILE A 227 23.25 -6.13 -2.75
C ILE A 227 24.69 -6.34 -2.26
N LYS A 228 25.65 -6.54 -3.18
CA LYS A 228 27.06 -6.68 -2.80
C LYS A 228 27.62 -5.40 -2.20
N TYR A 229 27.26 -4.24 -2.74
CA TYR A 229 27.55 -2.95 -2.14
C TYR A 229 27.03 -2.89 -0.69
N CYS A 230 25.78 -3.29 -0.42
CA CYS A 230 25.22 -3.31 0.93
C CYS A 230 25.98 -4.24 1.90
N GLN A 231 26.63 -5.29 1.40
CA GLN A 231 27.30 -6.34 2.19
C GLN A 231 28.79 -6.06 2.47
N GLN A 232 29.39 -5.05 1.82
CA GLN A 232 30.80 -4.69 2.01
C GLN A 232 31.05 -4.06 3.40
N GLU A 233 32.20 -4.34 3.99
CA GLU A 233 32.72 -3.66 5.19
C GLU A 233 33.46 -2.38 4.77
N GLU A 234 32.70 -1.31 4.50
CA GLU A 234 33.23 -0.03 4.03
C GLU A 234 32.33 1.12 4.49
N ASP A 235 32.92 2.20 5.02
CA ASP A 235 32.22 3.35 5.58
C ASP A 235 31.18 2.96 6.65
N ASP A 236 29.90 3.26 6.40
CA ASP A 236 28.75 2.96 7.26
C ASP A 236 28.11 1.59 6.97
N ARG A 237 28.75 0.75 6.14
CA ARG A 237 28.34 -0.61 5.75
C ARG A 237 29.20 -1.67 6.47
N PRO A 238 28.71 -2.90 6.68
CA PRO A 238 27.56 -3.53 6.03
C PRO A 238 26.20 -3.03 6.56
N TYR A 239 25.22 -2.96 5.66
CA TYR A 239 23.83 -2.71 6.03
C TYR A 239 23.19 -3.97 6.63
N THR A 240 22.20 -3.76 7.49
CA THR A 240 21.43 -4.81 8.11
C THR A 240 20.38 -5.35 7.12
N SER A 241 20.42 -6.64 6.82
CA SER A 241 19.35 -7.29 6.04
C SER A 241 18.10 -7.49 6.91
N ARG A 242 16.93 -7.08 6.39
CA ARG A 242 15.62 -7.36 6.98
C ARG A 242 14.62 -7.60 5.86
N TYR A 243 13.96 -8.75 5.87
CA TYR A 243 12.88 -9.06 4.95
C TYR A 243 11.80 -9.84 5.71
N ILE A 244 10.67 -9.18 5.98
CA ILE A 244 9.53 -9.79 6.67
C ILE A 244 8.74 -10.66 5.69
N GLY A 245 8.68 -10.24 4.42
CA GLY A 245 7.89 -10.93 3.40
C GLY A 245 6.46 -10.40 3.26
N SER A 246 6.16 -9.24 3.86
CA SER A 246 4.95 -8.44 3.63
C SER A 246 5.41 -7.03 3.22
N LEU A 247 4.91 -6.54 2.09
CA LEU A 247 5.28 -5.22 1.57
C LEU A 247 4.98 -4.14 2.62
N VAL A 248 3.78 -4.15 3.18
CA VAL A 248 3.33 -3.20 4.21
C VAL A 248 4.28 -3.20 5.41
N SER A 249 4.66 -4.38 5.89
CA SER A 249 5.48 -4.53 7.09
C SER A 249 6.92 -4.06 6.87
N ASP A 250 7.52 -4.44 5.74
CA ASP A 250 8.87 -4.01 5.37
C ASP A 250 8.93 -2.50 5.09
N PHE A 251 7.92 -1.96 4.38
CA PHE A 251 7.77 -0.54 4.12
C PHE A 251 7.64 0.27 5.42
N HIS A 252 6.76 -0.16 6.33
CA HIS A 252 6.51 0.52 7.61
C HIS A 252 7.78 0.62 8.46
N ARG A 253 8.53 -0.49 8.59
CA ARG A 253 9.81 -0.49 9.31
C ARG A 253 10.80 0.47 8.64
N ASN A 254 10.95 0.41 7.32
CA ASN A 254 11.92 1.22 6.60
C ASN A 254 11.58 2.72 6.67
N MET A 255 10.30 3.09 6.73
CA MET A 255 9.89 4.48 6.98
C MET A 255 10.34 5.00 8.35
N ILE A 256 10.20 4.18 9.40
CA ILE A 256 10.54 4.59 10.77
C ILE A 256 12.05 4.53 11.03
N LYS A 257 12.74 3.51 10.52
CA LYS A 257 14.16 3.25 10.83
C LYS A 257 15.14 3.74 9.76
N GLY A 258 14.63 4.14 8.60
CA GLY A 258 15.46 4.36 7.42
C GLY A 258 15.84 3.02 6.77
N GLY A 259 15.80 2.98 5.44
CA GLY A 259 16.09 1.78 4.70
C GLY A 259 15.50 1.79 3.30
N ILE A 260 15.74 0.73 2.56
CA ILE A 260 15.22 0.51 1.21
C ILE A 260 14.56 -0.86 1.11
N TYR A 261 13.42 -0.89 0.44
CA TYR A 261 12.74 -2.11 0.00
C TYR A 261 12.97 -2.31 -1.49
N LEU A 262 13.27 -3.55 -1.89
CA LEU A 262 13.54 -3.94 -3.26
C LEU A 262 12.67 -5.14 -3.62
N TYR A 263 11.88 -4.98 -4.67
CA TYR A 263 11.22 -6.07 -5.39
C TYR A 263 11.49 -5.88 -6.89
N PRO A 264 12.66 -6.30 -7.38
CA PRO A 264 13.04 -6.10 -8.76
C PRO A 264 12.25 -7.03 -9.70
N GLU A 265 12.40 -6.81 -11.01
CA GLU A 265 12.17 -7.87 -11.98
C GLU A 265 13.10 -9.06 -11.74
N SER A 266 12.72 -10.21 -12.27
CA SER A 266 13.55 -11.40 -12.28
C SER A 266 13.25 -12.26 -13.50
N SER A 267 14.10 -13.24 -13.81
CA SER A 267 13.81 -14.18 -14.90
C SER A 267 12.50 -14.98 -14.73
N LYS A 268 11.95 -15.05 -13.50
CA LYS A 268 10.66 -15.69 -13.21
C LYS A 268 9.48 -14.70 -13.23
N ALA A 269 9.76 -13.41 -13.06
CA ALA A 269 8.79 -12.33 -13.01
C ALA A 269 9.37 -11.11 -13.75
N PRO A 270 9.36 -11.13 -15.10
CA PRO A 270 10.08 -10.15 -15.92
C PRO A 270 9.53 -8.71 -15.77
N ASN A 271 8.29 -8.55 -15.30
CA ASN A 271 7.68 -7.25 -15.02
C ASN A 271 7.59 -6.97 -13.51
N GLY A 272 8.37 -7.66 -12.68
CA GLY A 272 8.20 -7.64 -11.21
C GLY A 272 6.99 -8.47 -10.74
N LYS A 273 6.80 -8.59 -9.42
CA LYS A 273 5.63 -9.26 -8.82
C LYS A 273 4.53 -8.28 -8.40
N LEU A 274 4.92 -7.14 -7.84
CA LEU A 274 3.98 -6.18 -7.25
C LEU A 274 3.19 -5.46 -8.34
N ARG A 275 1.94 -5.15 -8.05
CA ARG A 275 0.99 -4.49 -8.94
C ARG A 275 1.08 -2.99 -8.79
N LEU A 276 1.05 -2.31 -9.92
CA LEU A 276 1.26 -0.87 -10.00
C LEU A 276 0.17 -0.11 -9.24
N LEU A 277 -1.09 -0.51 -9.42
CA LEU A 277 -2.24 0.29 -9.03
C LEU A 277 -2.56 0.28 -7.53
N TYR A 278 -2.49 -0.88 -6.88
CA TYR A 278 -2.94 -1.07 -5.50
C TYR A 278 -1.81 -1.44 -4.52
N GLU A 279 -0.59 -1.70 -5.00
CA GLU A 279 0.60 -1.88 -4.14
C GLU A 279 1.62 -0.75 -4.36
N CYS A 280 2.13 -0.58 -5.59
CA CYS A 280 3.26 0.32 -5.84
C CYS A 280 2.89 1.81 -5.76
N ASN A 281 1.84 2.24 -6.46
CA ASN A 281 1.37 3.64 -6.48
C ASN A 281 1.04 4.17 -5.07
N PRO A 282 0.22 3.49 -4.24
CA PRO A 282 -0.07 3.99 -2.90
C PRO A 282 1.19 4.05 -2.02
N MET A 283 2.05 3.04 -2.07
CA MET A 283 3.31 3.04 -1.30
C MET A 283 4.26 4.15 -1.76
N ALA A 284 4.38 4.38 -3.08
CA ALA A 284 5.18 5.46 -3.63
C ALA A 284 4.66 6.85 -3.21
N PHE A 285 3.35 7.06 -3.20
CA PHE A 285 2.78 8.34 -2.80
C PHE A 285 3.06 8.64 -1.33
N ILE A 286 2.89 7.63 -0.47
CA ILE A 286 3.22 7.76 0.95
C ILE A 286 4.72 8.00 1.14
N ALA A 287 5.59 7.27 0.41
CA ALA A 287 7.04 7.41 0.55
C ALA A 287 7.51 8.83 0.20
N GLU A 288 7.04 9.38 -0.92
CA GLU A 288 7.40 10.73 -1.34
C GLU A 288 6.87 11.81 -0.39
N GLN A 289 5.67 11.63 0.15
CA GLN A 289 5.09 12.52 1.16
C GLN A 289 5.85 12.48 2.50
N ALA A 290 6.55 11.38 2.77
CA ALA A 290 7.46 11.22 3.90
C ALA A 290 8.93 11.55 3.52
N GLY A 291 9.19 12.21 2.39
CA GLY A 291 10.55 12.63 1.99
C GLY A 291 11.44 11.51 1.41
N GLY A 292 10.91 10.31 1.24
CA GLY A 292 11.56 9.18 0.57
C GLY A 292 11.54 9.29 -0.96
N SER A 293 11.75 8.16 -1.63
CA SER A 293 11.63 8.00 -3.09
C SER A 293 11.10 6.61 -3.45
N ALA A 294 10.47 6.49 -4.61
CA ALA A 294 10.04 5.22 -5.19
C ALA A 294 10.19 5.18 -6.72
N SER A 295 10.85 4.15 -7.24
CA SER A 295 11.10 3.96 -8.69
C SER A 295 10.97 2.51 -9.14
N ASP A 296 10.82 2.32 -10.45
CA ASP A 296 10.97 1.01 -11.12
C ASP A 296 12.45 0.64 -11.38
N GLY A 297 13.39 1.43 -10.85
CA GLY A 297 14.82 1.34 -11.07
C GLY A 297 15.34 2.33 -12.10
N PHE A 298 14.44 2.91 -12.92
CA PHE A 298 14.77 3.87 -13.98
C PHE A 298 13.85 5.09 -14.01
N ARG A 299 12.58 4.92 -13.64
CA ARG A 299 11.52 5.93 -13.69
C ARG A 299 10.78 5.97 -12.36
N ARG A 300 10.31 7.17 -12.00
CA ARG A 300 9.46 7.40 -10.84
C ARG A 300 8.13 6.65 -10.97
N ILE A 301 7.76 5.89 -9.94
CA ILE A 301 6.53 5.05 -9.94
C ILE A 301 5.28 5.88 -10.23
N LEU A 302 5.15 7.04 -9.58
CA LEU A 302 3.96 7.89 -9.71
C LEU A 302 3.75 8.51 -11.09
N ASP A 303 4.78 8.50 -11.96
CA ASP A 303 4.72 9.00 -13.32
C ASP A 303 4.40 7.91 -14.35
N LEU A 304 4.38 6.64 -13.95
CA LEU A 304 4.02 5.54 -14.84
C LEU A 304 2.53 5.62 -15.22
N GLN A 305 2.25 5.57 -16.52
CA GLN A 305 0.89 5.47 -17.06
C GLN A 305 0.46 4.00 -17.05
N PRO A 306 -0.55 3.60 -16.25
CA PRO A 306 -1.03 2.23 -16.24
C PRO A 306 -1.71 1.87 -17.56
N SER A 307 -1.50 0.65 -18.04
CA SER A 307 -2.16 0.10 -19.25
C SER A 307 -3.19 -0.99 -18.93
N ALA A 308 -3.15 -1.56 -17.73
CA ALA A 308 -4.07 -2.60 -17.27
C ALA A 308 -4.28 -2.53 -15.75
N LEU A 309 -5.41 -3.05 -15.26
CA LEU A 309 -5.73 -3.07 -13.82
C LEU A 309 -4.67 -3.81 -13.00
N HIS A 310 -4.24 -4.97 -13.50
CA HIS A 310 -3.32 -5.86 -12.80
C HIS A 310 -1.88 -5.74 -13.33
N GLN A 311 -1.52 -4.60 -13.92
CA GLN A 311 -0.17 -4.36 -14.40
C GLN A 311 0.83 -4.50 -13.24
N ARG A 312 1.87 -5.31 -13.44
CA ARG A 312 2.99 -5.44 -12.50
C ARG A 312 4.12 -4.49 -12.85
N THR A 313 4.94 -4.14 -11.85
CA THR A 313 6.15 -3.34 -12.06
C THR A 313 7.23 -3.71 -11.03
N PRO A 314 8.53 -3.63 -11.39
CA PRO A 314 9.60 -3.60 -10.39
C PRO A 314 9.40 -2.44 -9.41
N PHE A 315 9.78 -2.62 -8.16
CA PHE A 315 9.54 -1.62 -7.13
C PHE A 315 10.73 -1.47 -6.20
N PHE A 316 11.29 -0.26 -6.14
CA PHE A 316 12.33 0.13 -5.20
C PHE A 316 11.86 1.36 -4.44
N CYS A 317 11.79 1.26 -3.12
CA CYS A 317 11.17 2.31 -2.31
C CYS A 317 11.83 2.47 -0.94
N GLY A 318 12.06 3.71 -0.52
CA GLY A 318 12.57 4.01 0.81
C GLY A 318 13.34 5.33 0.93
N SER A 319 14.38 5.34 1.76
CA SER A 319 15.26 6.49 1.96
C SER A 319 15.86 6.98 0.64
N ARG A 320 15.69 8.27 0.36
CA ARG A 320 15.99 8.88 -0.95
C ARG A 320 17.41 8.58 -1.46
N LYS A 321 18.43 8.69 -0.61
CA LYS A 321 19.83 8.43 -1.01
C LYS A 321 20.09 6.94 -1.31
N MET A 322 19.40 6.04 -0.63
CA MET A 322 19.54 4.59 -0.88
C MET A 322 18.93 4.21 -2.22
N VAL A 323 17.74 4.74 -2.55
CA VAL A 323 17.08 4.53 -3.84
C VAL A 323 17.94 5.10 -4.98
N ALA A 324 18.42 6.34 -4.85
CA ALA A 324 19.30 6.93 -5.86
C ALA A 324 20.61 6.14 -6.06
N THR A 325 21.16 5.57 -4.99
CA THR A 325 22.35 4.70 -5.10
C THR A 325 22.01 3.43 -5.89
N LEU A 326 20.88 2.80 -5.61
CA LEU A 326 20.41 1.63 -6.36
C LEU A 326 20.18 1.95 -7.84
N GLU A 327 19.52 3.05 -8.16
CA GLU A 327 19.32 3.51 -9.55
C GLU A 327 20.65 3.71 -10.27
N ALA A 328 21.67 4.25 -9.59
CA ALA A 328 23.00 4.39 -10.17
C ALA A 328 23.66 3.03 -10.50
N PHE A 329 23.42 1.98 -9.72
CA PHE A 329 23.84 0.62 -10.09
C PHE A 329 23.03 0.07 -11.26
N MET A 330 21.70 0.27 -11.28
CA MET A 330 20.84 -0.13 -12.39
C MET A 330 21.26 0.51 -13.71
N HIS A 331 21.59 1.80 -13.71
CA HIS A 331 22.03 2.51 -14.92
C HIS A 331 23.44 2.12 -15.41
N LYS A 332 24.33 1.65 -14.52
CA LYS A 332 25.66 1.15 -14.92
C LYS A 332 25.62 -0.22 -15.57
N SER A 333 24.58 -1.00 -15.28
CA SER A 333 24.37 -2.33 -15.83
C SER A 333 22.95 -2.47 -16.38
N PRO A 334 22.63 -1.73 -17.47
CA PRO A 334 21.32 -1.80 -18.09
C PRO A 334 21.04 -3.24 -18.55
N ILE A 335 19.75 -3.61 -18.48
CA ILE A 335 19.22 -4.95 -18.77
C ILE A 335 19.49 -5.34 -20.23
#